data_AF-A0A382YPM4-F1
#
_entry.id   AF-A0A382YPM4-F1
#
_cell.length_a   1.000
_cell.length_b   1.000
_cell.length_c   1.000
_cell.angle_alpha   90.00
_cell.angle_beta   90.00
_cell.angle_gamma   90.00
#
_symmetry.space_group_name_H-M   'P 1'
#
loop_
_entity.id
_entity.type
_entity.pdbx_description
1 polymer ?
#
loop_
_entity_poly.entity_id
_entity_poly.type
_entity_poly.pdbx_seq_one_letter_code
_entity_poly.pdbx_strand_id
1 'polypeptide(L)'
;PIAVGAGLTSKLKNEGRVSVSYFGDGTTEEGTFHESLNLASFYKVPVLFVCENNLFSSHMHINERQPFDSVSRFAIPHKITNVTIDGNDLNEVFKVAEEAIFKLRNGEGPFFLEAVTYRWRGHVGPDENIDVGLRRKEDLNLWKKRDPIGRLEVALLSSKKLTKQNIKQINNEIEQIVKNAWLQAIDDPYPKSDQLFDTVYY
;
A
#
# COMPACT_ATOMS: atom_id res chain seq x y z
N PRO A 1 9.89 11.27 0.38
CA PRO A 1 10.76 12.13 1.24
C PRO A 1 10.50 12.02 2.76
N ILE A 2 9.27 12.23 3.23
CA ILE A 2 8.96 12.29 4.68
C ILE A 2 9.29 10.98 5.40
N ALA A 3 8.92 9.84 4.84
CA ALA A 3 9.26 8.53 5.40
C ALA A 3 10.78 8.33 5.56
N VAL A 4 11.58 8.80 4.59
CA VAL A 4 13.05 8.74 4.67
C VAL A 4 13.57 9.57 5.86
N GLY A 5 13.01 10.77 6.10
CA GLY A 5 13.34 11.59 7.27
C GLY A 5 12.97 10.91 8.60
N ALA A 6 11.80 10.28 8.67
CA ALA A 6 11.37 9.53 9.86
C ALA A 6 12.28 8.31 10.13
N GLY A 7 12.61 7.54 9.09
CA GLY A 7 13.54 6.42 9.19
C GLY A 7 14.96 6.87 9.58
N LEU A 8 15.43 7.99 9.03
CA LEU A 8 16.72 8.56 9.37
C LEU A 8 16.76 8.99 10.84
N THR A 9 15.67 9.59 11.33
CA THR A 9 15.53 9.97 12.74
C THR A 9 15.60 8.74 13.65
N SER A 10 14.85 7.68 13.34
CA SER A 10 14.90 6.41 14.08
C SER A 10 16.31 5.83 14.14
N LYS A 11 17.02 5.86 13.00
CA LYS A 11 18.41 5.41 12.91
C LYS A 11 19.34 6.25 13.78
N LEU A 12 19.29 7.58 13.68
CA LEU A 12 20.15 8.48 14.44
C LEU A 12 19.92 8.37 15.95
N LYS A 13 18.68 8.08 16.36
CA LYS A 13 18.29 7.91 17.77
C LYS A 13 18.37 6.46 18.28
N ASN A 14 18.80 5.50 17.44
CA ASN A 14 18.86 4.07 17.77
C ASN A 14 17.52 3.50 18.29
N GLU A 15 16.40 3.91 17.72
CA GLU A 15 15.06 3.51 18.20
C GLU A 15 14.60 2.13 17.69
N GLY A 16 15.31 1.53 16.73
CA GLY A 16 14.94 0.25 16.13
C GLY A 16 13.62 0.28 15.35
N ARG A 17 13.08 1.47 15.07
CA ARG A 17 11.86 1.67 14.28
C ARG A 17 12.17 1.70 12.80
N VAL A 18 11.21 1.24 12.01
CA VAL A 18 11.22 1.27 10.55
C VAL A 18 10.13 2.22 10.10
N SER A 19 10.44 3.12 9.16
CA SER A 19 9.43 3.92 8.47
C SER A 19 8.91 3.16 7.25
N VAL A 20 7.61 3.21 7.00
CA VAL A 20 7.00 2.58 5.81
C VAL A 20 6.32 3.67 4.98
N SER A 21 6.52 3.62 3.65
CA SER A 21 5.88 4.54 2.69
C SER A 21 5.10 3.73 1.68
N TYR A 22 3.77 3.87 1.69
CA TYR A 22 2.88 3.31 0.67
C TYR A 22 2.65 4.33 -0.43
N PHE A 23 2.61 3.88 -1.67
CA PHE A 23 2.35 4.70 -2.85
C PHE A 23 1.92 3.84 -4.04
N GLY A 24 1.26 4.46 -5.03
CA GLY A 24 0.89 3.81 -6.28
C GLY A 24 1.99 3.87 -7.34
N ASP A 25 1.83 3.09 -8.40
CA ASP A 25 2.76 2.92 -9.53
C ASP A 25 3.05 4.20 -10.33
N GLY A 26 2.15 5.19 -10.31
CA GLY A 26 2.41 6.52 -10.90
C GLY A 26 3.48 7.31 -10.14
N THR A 27 3.61 7.10 -8.83
CA THR A 27 4.55 7.85 -7.98
C THR A 27 6.01 7.60 -8.37
N THR A 28 6.30 6.45 -9.00
CA THR A 28 7.67 6.12 -9.43
C THR A 28 8.17 6.97 -10.60
N GLU A 29 7.29 7.79 -11.19
CA GLU A 29 7.61 8.73 -12.27
C GLU A 29 8.02 10.12 -11.75
N GLU A 30 7.85 10.35 -10.45
CA GLU A 30 8.16 11.63 -9.82
C GLU A 30 9.65 11.76 -9.49
N GLY A 31 10.23 12.94 -9.71
CA GLY A 31 11.64 13.19 -9.35
C GLY A 31 11.91 13.00 -7.86
N THR A 32 10.97 13.43 -7.01
CA THR A 32 11.07 13.31 -5.54
C THR A 32 11.13 11.87 -5.05
N PHE A 33 10.61 10.91 -5.83
CA PHE A 33 10.73 9.49 -5.55
C PHE A 33 12.18 9.03 -5.72
N HIS A 34 12.83 9.38 -6.83
CA HIS A 34 14.23 9.04 -7.09
C HIS A 34 15.19 9.69 -6.11
N GLU A 35 14.96 10.96 -5.75
CA GLU A 35 15.72 11.64 -4.70
C GLU A 35 15.60 10.91 -3.36
N SER A 36 14.39 10.44 -3.02
CA SER A 36 14.13 9.68 -1.80
C SER A 36 14.87 8.33 -1.79
N LEU A 37 14.86 7.59 -2.90
CA LEU A 37 15.60 6.33 -3.02
C LEU A 37 17.11 6.58 -2.87
N ASN A 38 17.63 7.60 -3.56
CA ASN A 38 19.04 7.95 -3.50
C ASN A 38 19.49 8.28 -2.06
N LEU A 39 18.74 9.14 -1.37
CA LEU A 39 19.04 9.55 0.00
C LEU A 39 18.94 8.37 0.97
N ALA A 40 17.88 7.56 0.84
CA ALA A 40 17.66 6.39 1.68
C ALA A 40 18.79 5.36 1.52
N SER A 41 19.24 5.13 0.28
CA SER A 41 20.34 4.22 -0.02
C SER A 41 21.66 4.73 0.56
N PHE A 42 22.03 5.99 0.26
CA PHE A 42 23.29 6.59 0.72
C PHE A 42 23.43 6.54 2.25
N TYR A 43 22.39 6.91 2.97
CA TYR A 43 22.40 6.91 4.44
C TYR A 43 22.03 5.54 5.05
N LYS A 44 21.78 4.49 4.24
CA LYS A 44 21.26 3.19 4.70
C LYS A 44 20.11 3.36 5.71
N VAL A 45 19.08 4.09 5.29
CA VAL A 45 17.92 4.45 6.12
C VAL A 45 17.01 3.23 6.29
N PRO A 46 16.49 2.94 7.50
CA PRO A 46 15.51 1.88 7.73
C PRO A 46 14.11 2.29 7.23
N VAL A 47 13.98 2.41 5.91
CA VAL A 47 12.72 2.68 5.21
C VAL A 47 12.30 1.55 4.28
N LEU A 48 11.05 1.10 4.42
CA LEU A 48 10.37 0.20 3.50
C LEU A 48 9.52 1.02 2.53
N PHE A 49 9.83 0.95 1.24
CA PHE A 49 9.02 1.51 0.17
C PHE A 49 8.07 0.42 -0.34
N VAL A 50 6.76 0.63 -0.22
CA VAL A 50 5.74 -0.31 -0.71
C VAL A 50 4.98 0.35 -1.87
N CYS A 51 5.19 -0.19 -3.06
CA CYS A 51 4.43 0.19 -4.24
C CYS A 51 3.22 -0.73 -4.40
N GLU A 52 2.02 -0.18 -4.21
CA GLU A 52 0.76 -0.84 -4.55
C GLU A 52 0.49 -0.63 -6.05
N ASN A 53 1.13 -1.45 -6.88
CA ASN A 53 1.02 -1.35 -8.33
C ASN A 53 -0.33 -1.91 -8.78
N ASN A 54 -1.31 -1.03 -8.99
CA ASN A 54 -2.64 -1.42 -9.44
C ASN A 54 -2.82 -1.31 -10.96
N LEU A 55 -1.71 -1.08 -11.68
CA LEU A 55 -1.60 -0.90 -13.14
C LEU A 55 -2.12 0.43 -13.68
N PHE A 56 -2.65 1.33 -12.86
CA PHE A 56 -3.24 2.60 -13.31
C PHE A 56 -2.77 3.81 -12.50
N SER A 57 -2.27 4.82 -13.22
CA SER A 57 -2.14 6.19 -12.69
C SER A 57 -3.38 6.99 -13.11
N SER A 58 -4.30 7.20 -12.18
CA SER A 58 -5.66 7.70 -12.44
C SER A 58 -6.41 6.85 -13.47
N HIS A 59 -6.30 7.19 -14.76
CA HIS A 59 -6.97 6.57 -15.91
C HIS A 59 -6.00 5.99 -16.94
N MET A 60 -4.69 6.28 -16.85
CA MET A 60 -3.69 5.78 -17.79
C MET A 60 -3.12 4.46 -17.30
N HIS A 61 -3.16 3.44 -18.16
CA HIS A 61 -2.58 2.14 -17.85
C HIS A 61 -1.04 2.23 -17.85
N ILE A 62 -0.37 1.46 -17.00
CA ILE A 62 1.09 1.50 -16.84
C ILE A 62 1.85 1.32 -18.16
N ASN A 63 1.38 0.46 -19.06
CA ASN A 63 2.00 0.23 -20.38
C ASN A 63 1.96 1.46 -21.32
N GLU A 64 1.11 2.46 -21.05
CA GLU A 64 1.05 3.71 -21.84
C GLU A 64 2.05 4.75 -21.34
N ARG A 65 2.58 4.58 -20.12
CA ARG A 65 3.46 5.52 -19.44
C ARG A 65 4.85 4.96 -19.14
N GLN A 66 5.02 3.64 -19.15
CA GLN A 66 6.28 2.96 -18.81
C GLN A 66 6.67 1.90 -19.85
N PRO A 67 7.97 1.79 -20.20
CA PRO A 67 8.44 0.82 -21.19
C PRO A 67 8.74 -0.59 -20.63
N PHE A 68 8.51 -0.83 -19.34
CA PHE A 68 8.81 -2.12 -18.67
C PHE A 68 7.69 -2.52 -17.70
N ASP A 69 7.56 -3.83 -17.47
CA ASP A 69 6.44 -4.45 -16.74
C ASP A 69 6.53 -4.37 -15.20
N SER A 70 7.63 -3.88 -14.64
CA SER A 70 7.83 -3.77 -13.18
C SER A 70 8.45 -2.44 -12.80
N VAL A 71 7.91 -1.81 -11.76
CA VAL A 71 8.46 -0.56 -11.21
C VAL A 71 9.57 -0.79 -10.18
N SER A 72 9.71 -2.01 -9.64
CA SER A 72 10.82 -2.37 -8.73
C SER A 72 12.19 -2.16 -9.38
N ARG A 73 12.26 -2.16 -10.72
CA ARG A 73 13.48 -1.82 -11.46
C ARG A 73 14.09 -0.47 -11.07
N PHE A 74 13.28 0.49 -10.62
CA PHE A 74 13.79 1.81 -10.21
C PHE A 74 14.63 1.75 -8.93
N ALA A 75 14.52 0.68 -8.14
CA ALA A 75 15.39 0.45 -6.99
C ALA A 75 16.82 0.04 -7.39
N ILE A 76 17.00 -0.54 -8.59
CA ILE A 76 18.27 -1.13 -9.04
C ILE A 76 19.39 -0.07 -9.17
N PRO A 77 19.20 1.08 -9.86
CA PRO A 77 20.23 2.10 -9.96
C PRO A 77 20.69 2.65 -8.59
N HIS A 78 19.80 2.63 -7.60
CA HIS A 78 20.08 3.06 -6.23
C HIS A 78 20.65 1.95 -5.34
N LYS A 79 20.90 0.75 -5.87
CA LYS A 79 21.40 -0.42 -5.14
C LYS A 79 20.52 -0.81 -3.93
N ILE A 80 19.22 -0.63 -4.06
CA ILE A 80 18.24 -0.96 -3.04
C ILE A 80 17.74 -2.39 -3.26
N THR A 81 17.70 -3.20 -2.21
CA THR A 81 17.09 -4.54 -2.27
C THR A 81 15.63 -4.40 -2.67
N ASN A 82 15.22 -5.15 -3.68
CA ASN A 82 13.86 -5.05 -4.20
C ASN A 82 13.29 -6.40 -4.58
N VAL A 83 11.96 -6.49 -4.55
CA VAL A 83 11.20 -7.67 -4.98
C VAL A 83 9.83 -7.25 -5.50
N THR A 84 9.36 -7.98 -6.51
CA THR A 84 8.00 -7.87 -7.04
C THR A 84 7.22 -9.13 -6.68
N ILE A 85 6.01 -8.99 -6.14
CA ILE A 85 5.19 -10.09 -5.63
C ILE A 85 3.74 -10.01 -6.12
N ASP A 86 2.98 -11.09 -5.96
CA ASP A 86 1.51 -11.04 -6.08
C ASP A 86 0.94 -10.29 -4.88
N GLY A 87 0.52 -9.04 -5.07
CA GLY A 87 -0.10 -8.23 -4.02
C GLY A 87 -1.42 -8.79 -3.51
N ASN A 88 -2.04 -9.73 -4.23
CA ASN A 88 -3.25 -10.43 -3.80
C ASN A 88 -2.96 -11.75 -3.08
N ASP A 89 -1.70 -12.13 -2.88
CA ASP A 89 -1.30 -13.24 -2.01
C ASP A 89 -0.85 -12.72 -0.64
N LEU A 90 -1.76 -12.74 0.33
CA LEU A 90 -1.49 -12.20 1.67
C LEU A 90 -0.36 -12.93 2.42
N ASN A 91 -0.11 -14.21 2.12
CA ASN A 91 1.00 -14.95 2.74
C ASN A 91 2.34 -14.48 2.17
N GLU A 92 2.41 -14.26 0.86
CA GLU A 92 3.60 -13.72 0.20
C GLU A 92 3.90 -12.29 0.70
N VAL A 93 2.88 -11.42 0.73
CA VAL A 93 2.98 -10.06 1.29
C VAL A 93 3.50 -10.08 2.73
N PHE A 94 2.94 -10.93 3.59
CA PHE A 94 3.36 -11.04 4.99
C PHE A 94 4.83 -11.47 5.11
N LYS A 95 5.20 -12.55 4.43
CA LYS A 95 6.56 -13.12 4.50
C LYS A 95 7.61 -12.12 4.02
N VAL A 96 7.34 -11.45 2.90
CA VAL A 96 8.28 -10.49 2.32
C VAL A 96 8.37 -9.22 3.16
N ALA A 97 7.27 -8.75 3.72
CA ALA A 97 7.29 -7.63 4.67
C ALA A 97 8.09 -7.98 5.94
N GLU A 98 7.93 -9.19 6.48
CA GLU A 98 8.70 -9.67 7.64
C GLU A 98 10.20 -9.70 7.35
N GLU A 99 10.61 -10.27 6.21
CA GLU A 99 12.01 -10.29 5.77
C GLU A 99 12.57 -8.88 5.60
N ALA A 100 11.83 -8.00 4.92
CA ALA A 100 12.25 -6.62 4.70
C ALA A 100 12.44 -5.88 6.02
N ILE A 101 11.48 -5.97 6.95
CA ILE A 101 11.54 -5.32 8.27
C ILE A 101 12.72 -5.85 9.07
N PHE A 102 13.01 -7.15 9.01
CA PHE A 102 14.17 -7.75 9.66
C PHE A 102 15.48 -7.14 9.14
N LYS A 103 15.68 -7.10 7.81
CA LYS A 103 16.86 -6.50 7.17
C LYS A 103 17.03 -5.01 7.51
N LEU A 104 15.92 -4.26 7.49
CA LEU A 104 15.88 -2.84 7.81
C LEU A 104 16.34 -2.58 9.25
N ARG A 105 15.88 -3.39 10.21
CA ARG A 105 16.29 -3.29 11.61
C ARG A 105 17.75 -3.68 11.84
N ASN A 106 18.30 -4.58 11.03
CA ASN A 106 19.71 -4.97 11.07
C ASN A 106 20.64 -4.00 10.33
N GLY A 107 20.12 -2.89 9.80
CA GLY A 107 20.95 -1.84 9.19
C GLY A 107 21.44 -2.17 7.79
N GLU A 108 20.80 -3.11 7.09
CA GLU A 108 21.15 -3.49 5.72
C GLU A 108 20.78 -2.39 4.69
N GLY A 109 20.04 -1.37 5.11
CA GLY A 109 19.60 -0.26 4.28
C GLY A 109 18.15 -0.41 3.82
N PRO A 110 17.67 0.49 2.94
CA PRO A 110 16.28 0.53 2.51
C PRO A 110 15.86 -0.72 1.73
N PHE A 111 14.56 -0.95 1.65
CA PHE A 111 13.97 -2.06 0.92
C PHE A 111 12.81 -1.57 0.05
N PHE A 112 12.66 -2.12 -1.16
CA PHE A 112 11.59 -1.80 -2.08
C PHE A 112 10.71 -3.02 -2.38
N LEU A 113 9.43 -2.93 -2.09
CA LEU A 113 8.44 -3.96 -2.33
C LEU A 113 7.43 -3.48 -3.38
N GLU A 114 7.38 -4.14 -4.54
CA GLU A 114 6.30 -3.97 -5.51
C GLU A 114 5.24 -5.06 -5.29
N ALA A 115 4.06 -4.66 -4.85
CA ALA A 115 2.91 -5.55 -4.72
C ALA A 115 1.97 -5.31 -5.90
N VAL A 116 1.97 -6.21 -6.88
CA VAL A 116 1.12 -6.10 -8.06
C VAL A 116 -0.31 -6.53 -7.71
N THR A 117 -1.26 -5.63 -7.88
CA THR A 117 -2.67 -5.80 -7.51
C THR A 117 -3.56 -5.10 -8.55
N TYR A 118 -4.84 -4.89 -8.23
CA TYR A 118 -5.77 -4.21 -9.13
C TYR A 118 -6.85 -3.44 -8.36
N ARG A 119 -7.06 -2.18 -8.72
CA ARG A 119 -8.11 -1.36 -8.13
C ARG A 119 -9.44 -1.69 -8.81
N TRP A 120 -10.35 -2.35 -8.09
CA TRP A 120 -11.64 -2.75 -8.65
C TRP A 120 -12.57 -1.58 -8.95
N ARG A 121 -12.54 -0.57 -8.08
CA ARG A 121 -13.30 0.67 -8.23
C ARG A 121 -12.55 1.71 -9.04
N GLY A 122 -13.24 2.76 -9.46
CA GLY A 122 -12.70 3.93 -10.12
C GLY A 122 -11.64 4.63 -9.28
N HIS A 123 -10.95 5.59 -9.88
CA HIS A 123 -9.94 6.37 -9.16
C HIS A 123 -10.53 7.15 -8.00
N VAL A 124 -11.75 7.63 -8.19
CA VAL A 124 -12.55 8.34 -7.20
C VAL A 124 -13.96 7.74 -7.22
N GLY A 125 -14.55 7.60 -6.04
CA GLY A 125 -15.93 7.16 -5.89
C GLY A 125 -16.12 5.64 -5.82
N PRO A 126 -17.37 5.20 -5.63
CA PRO A 126 -17.70 3.79 -5.40
C PRO A 126 -17.85 2.97 -6.70
N ASP A 127 -18.04 3.64 -7.84
CA ASP A 127 -18.31 3.01 -9.13
C ASP A 127 -17.06 2.34 -9.70
N GLU A 128 -17.22 1.33 -10.56
CA GLU A 128 -16.08 0.58 -11.14
C GLU A 128 -15.35 1.35 -12.24
N ASN A 129 -16.02 2.35 -12.82
CA ASN A 129 -15.61 3.16 -13.97
C ASN A 129 -15.02 2.27 -15.08
N ILE A 130 -15.78 1.24 -15.49
CA ILE A 130 -15.33 0.27 -16.50
C ILE A 130 -15.17 0.90 -17.90
N ASP A 131 -15.67 2.10 -18.08
CA ASP A 131 -15.60 2.94 -19.27
C ASP A 131 -14.30 3.76 -19.38
N VAL A 132 -13.46 3.78 -18.33
CA VAL A 132 -12.16 4.46 -18.36
C VAL A 132 -11.01 3.52 -18.74
N GLY A 133 -10.29 3.85 -19.81
CA GLY A 133 -9.14 3.09 -20.32
C GLY A 133 -9.50 1.99 -21.33
N LEU A 134 -8.56 1.66 -22.22
CA LEU A 134 -8.83 0.86 -23.43
C LEU A 134 -9.17 -0.63 -23.17
N ARG A 135 -8.91 -1.18 -21.96
CA ARG A 135 -9.02 -2.63 -21.65
C ARG A 135 -9.47 -2.99 -20.22
N ARG A 136 -9.96 -2.02 -19.45
CA ARG A 136 -10.21 -2.18 -18.01
C ARG A 136 -11.26 -3.25 -17.69
N LYS A 137 -12.30 -3.40 -18.52
CA LYS A 137 -13.42 -4.29 -18.24
C LYS A 137 -13.03 -5.77 -18.23
N GLU A 138 -12.23 -6.20 -19.20
CA GLU A 138 -11.75 -7.57 -19.32
C GLU A 138 -10.81 -7.91 -18.17
N ASP A 139 -9.84 -7.02 -17.90
CA ASP A 139 -8.86 -7.19 -16.83
C ASP A 139 -9.54 -7.25 -15.46
N LEU A 140 -10.50 -6.36 -15.19
CA LEU A 140 -11.21 -6.33 -13.92
C LEU A 140 -11.88 -7.67 -13.59
N ASN A 141 -12.51 -8.31 -14.57
CA ASN A 141 -13.15 -9.62 -14.36
C ASN A 141 -12.14 -10.72 -14.03
N LEU A 142 -10.93 -10.67 -14.61
CA LEU A 142 -9.86 -11.60 -14.28
C LEU A 142 -9.30 -11.32 -12.88
N TRP A 143 -9.12 -10.06 -12.51
CA TRP A 143 -8.61 -9.66 -11.21
C TRP A 143 -9.61 -9.90 -10.06
N LYS A 144 -10.92 -9.79 -10.31
CA LYS A 144 -11.96 -10.19 -9.34
C LYS A 144 -11.89 -11.67 -8.97
N LYS A 145 -11.45 -12.54 -9.88
CA LYS A 145 -11.21 -13.97 -9.58
C LYS A 145 -9.98 -14.20 -8.70
N ARG A 146 -9.11 -13.19 -8.57
CA ARG A 146 -7.92 -13.18 -7.73
C ARG A 146 -8.14 -12.35 -6.46
N ASP A 147 -9.38 -12.24 -5.97
CA ASP A 147 -9.72 -11.53 -4.74
C ASP A 147 -8.85 -11.99 -3.56
N PRO A 148 -8.03 -11.11 -2.95
CA PRO A 148 -7.21 -11.50 -1.79
C PRO A 148 -8.05 -11.95 -0.59
N ILE A 149 -9.24 -11.36 -0.38
CA ILE A 149 -10.12 -11.72 0.74
C ILE A 149 -10.73 -13.09 0.48
N GLY A 150 -11.33 -13.30 -0.69
CA GLY A 150 -11.88 -14.60 -1.09
C GLY A 150 -10.84 -15.72 -1.08
N ARG A 151 -9.62 -15.46 -1.56
CA ARG A 151 -8.49 -16.41 -1.51
C ARG A 151 -8.15 -16.81 -0.07
N LEU A 152 -8.04 -15.82 0.82
CA LEU A 152 -7.73 -16.06 2.24
C LEU A 152 -8.85 -16.82 2.94
N GLU A 153 -10.12 -16.46 2.68
CA GLU A 153 -11.28 -17.13 3.25
C GLU A 153 -11.28 -18.63 2.91
N VAL A 154 -11.08 -18.95 1.62
CA VAL A 154 -10.96 -20.34 1.15
C VAL A 154 -9.82 -21.06 1.88
N ALA A 155 -8.64 -20.46 1.98
CA ALA A 155 -7.50 -21.07 2.66
C ALA A 155 -7.76 -21.33 4.16
N LEU A 156 -8.42 -20.40 4.85
CA LEU A 156 -8.74 -20.53 6.28
C LEU A 156 -9.82 -21.58 6.55
N LEU A 157 -10.82 -21.69 5.68
CA LEU A 157 -11.85 -22.73 5.72
C LEU A 157 -11.25 -24.11 5.44
N SER A 158 -10.44 -24.23 4.39
CA SER A 158 -9.79 -25.49 4.00
C SER A 158 -8.82 -26.00 5.08
N SER A 159 -8.13 -25.08 5.78
CA SER A 159 -7.23 -25.43 6.90
C SER A 159 -7.96 -25.65 8.23
N LYS A 160 -9.30 -25.51 8.26
CA LYS A 160 -10.15 -25.62 9.47
C LYS A 160 -9.75 -24.66 10.59
N LYS A 161 -9.01 -23.59 10.27
CA LYS A 161 -8.67 -22.52 11.22
C LYS A 161 -9.86 -21.62 11.52
N LEU A 162 -10.78 -21.49 10.57
CA LEU A 162 -12.06 -20.82 10.73
C LEU A 162 -13.20 -21.70 10.20
N THR A 163 -14.40 -21.46 10.73
CA THR A 163 -15.65 -21.99 10.18
C THR A 163 -16.44 -20.90 9.47
N LYS A 164 -17.43 -21.28 8.66
CA LYS A 164 -18.37 -20.32 8.06
C LYS A 164 -19.11 -19.47 9.11
N GLN A 165 -19.36 -20.04 10.30
CA GLN A 165 -19.96 -19.31 11.40
C GLN A 165 -19.01 -18.24 11.96
N ASN A 166 -17.72 -18.55 12.08
CA ASN A 166 -16.73 -17.55 12.50
C ASN A 166 -16.64 -16.39 11.49
N ILE A 167 -16.61 -16.69 10.19
CA ILE A 167 -16.58 -15.65 9.14
C ILE A 167 -17.83 -14.76 9.21
N LYS A 168 -19.02 -15.37 9.33
CA LYS A 168 -20.27 -14.62 9.47
C LYS A 168 -20.24 -13.72 10.72
N GLN A 169 -19.72 -14.23 11.82
CA GLN A 169 -19.57 -13.44 13.05
C GLN A 169 -18.64 -12.24 12.84
N ILE A 170 -17.46 -12.46 12.26
CA ILE A 170 -16.49 -11.38 11.94
C ILE A 170 -17.15 -10.32 11.04
N ASN A 171 -17.86 -10.73 9.99
CA ASN A 171 -18.54 -9.80 9.09
C ASN A 171 -19.60 -8.96 9.82
N ASN A 172 -20.41 -9.59 10.67
CA ASN A 172 -21.41 -8.89 11.47
C ASN A 172 -20.77 -7.90 12.45
N GLU A 173 -19.67 -8.28 13.10
CA GLU A 173 -18.92 -7.41 14.02
C GLU A 173 -18.36 -6.18 13.29
N ILE A 174 -17.74 -6.38 12.12
CA ILE A 174 -17.24 -5.29 11.28
C ILE A 174 -18.38 -4.37 10.81
N GLU A 175 -19.52 -4.93 10.40
CA GLU A 175 -20.68 -4.15 9.99
C GLU A 175 -21.18 -3.24 11.12
N GLN A 176 -21.24 -3.74 12.36
CA GLN A 176 -21.61 -2.92 13.51
C GLN A 176 -20.57 -1.83 13.80
N ILE A 177 -19.26 -2.14 13.72
CA ILE A 177 -18.20 -1.15 13.91
C ILE A 177 -18.35 -0.01 12.89
N VAL A 178 -18.50 -0.34 11.61
CA VAL A 178 -18.64 0.64 10.52
C VAL A 178 -19.92 1.46 10.71
N LYS A 179 -21.05 0.82 11.05
CA LYS A 179 -22.31 1.51 11.30
C LYS A 179 -22.22 2.49 12.47
N ASN A 180 -21.59 2.09 13.56
CA ASN A 180 -21.43 2.95 14.74
C ASN A 180 -20.52 4.14 14.44
N ALA A 181 -19.39 3.91 13.75
CA ALA A 181 -18.48 4.98 13.33
C ALA A 181 -19.17 5.97 12.39
N TRP A 182 -20.00 5.48 11.47
CA TRP A 182 -20.80 6.32 10.57
C TRP A 182 -21.80 7.20 11.34
N LEU A 183 -22.56 6.60 12.27
CA LEU A 183 -23.51 7.35 13.09
C LEU A 183 -22.82 8.41 13.95
N GLN A 184 -21.68 8.05 14.55
CA GLN A 184 -20.88 9.01 15.32
C GLN A 184 -20.38 10.16 14.43
N ALA A 185 -19.81 9.86 13.25
CA ALA A 185 -19.29 10.89 12.37
C ALA A 185 -20.37 11.86 11.84
N ILE A 186 -21.63 11.41 11.72
CA ILE A 186 -22.77 12.26 11.36
C ILE A 186 -23.24 13.12 12.53
N ASP A 187 -23.20 12.58 13.75
CA ASP A 187 -23.65 13.26 14.97
C ASP A 187 -22.60 14.22 15.54
N ASP A 188 -21.33 13.99 15.22
CA ASP A 188 -20.21 14.84 15.65
C ASP A 188 -20.45 16.30 15.22
N PRO A 189 -20.25 17.28 16.13
CA PRO A 189 -20.45 18.67 15.80
C PRO A 189 -19.41 19.13 14.78
N TYR A 190 -19.81 20.05 13.91
CA TYR A 190 -18.85 20.75 13.05
C TYR A 190 -17.77 21.45 13.91
N PRO A 191 -16.52 21.50 13.42
CA PRO A 191 -15.48 22.30 14.06
C PRO A 191 -15.93 23.75 14.22
N LYS A 192 -15.54 24.38 15.33
CA LYS A 192 -15.82 25.81 15.53
C LYS A 192 -15.00 26.63 14.54
N SER A 193 -15.53 27.77 14.10
CA SER A 193 -14.87 28.60 13.09
C SER A 193 -13.51 29.16 13.51
N ASP A 194 -13.28 29.35 14.81
CA ASP A 194 -12.02 29.82 15.38
C ASP A 194 -10.89 28.78 15.27
N GLN A 195 -11.21 27.48 15.25
CA GLN A 195 -10.24 26.39 15.09
C GLN A 195 -9.50 26.43 13.75
N LEU A 196 -9.97 27.21 12.77
CA LEU A 196 -9.29 27.44 11.51
C LEU A 196 -7.86 27.98 11.70
N PHE A 197 -7.60 28.71 12.80
CA PHE A 197 -6.32 29.36 13.05
C PHE A 197 -5.40 28.59 14.00
N ASP A 198 -5.91 27.59 14.72
CA ASP A 198 -5.22 26.94 15.84
C ASP A 198 -3.94 26.18 15.45
N THR A 199 -3.85 25.70 14.20
CA THR A 199 -2.75 24.81 13.76
C THR A 199 -1.85 25.41 12.69
N VAL A 200 -1.91 26.72 12.47
CA VAL A 200 -1.01 27.40 11.51
C VAL A 200 0.42 27.47 12.06
N TYR A 201 0.55 27.69 13.38
CA TYR A 201 1.81 27.67 14.13
C TYR A 201 1.59 26.99 15.50
N TYR A 202 2.65 26.45 16.09
CA TYR A 202 2.67 25.90 17.45
C TYR A 202 3.11 26.96 18.46
#